data_AF-A0A5C8UUV2-F1
#
_entry.id   AF-A0A5C8UUV2-F1
#
_cell.length_a   1.000
_cell.length_b   1.000
_cell.length_c   1.000
_cell.angle_alpha   90.00
_cell.angle_beta   90.00
_cell.angle_gamma   90.00
#
_symmetry.space_group_name_H-M   'P 1'
#
loop_
_entity.id
_entity.type
_entity.pdbx_description
1 polymer ?
#
loop_
_entity_poly.entity_id
_entity_poly.type
_entity_poly.pdbx_seq_one_letter_code
_entity_poly.pdbx_strand_id
1 'polypeptide(L)'
;MTMRRSGVGTAIVALAVLALSACTWSAQTPTPPASPSVSSASPGPSLTPTPTASLACDTLVTPTALSRLTSGGSVFTEGFATRMREEGNELAAFLDLGGILCQWGYPESDASVVLGYSPITAAQAMAQKQRLTAEGWVAKVAPDGSESWTTTNTEKYLGNEPVYVFRPGNWRFALDGSALADFAL
;
A
#
# COMPACT_ATOMS: atom_id res chain seq x y z
N MET A 1 -41.82 -48.79 14.13
CA MET A 1 -41.63 -49.70 12.98
C MET A 1 -41.32 -48.79 11.79
N THR A 2 -40.17 -48.77 11.12
CA THR A 2 -39.18 -49.81 10.83
C THR A 2 -37.83 -49.14 10.53
N MET A 3 -36.74 -49.76 11.01
CA MET A 3 -35.32 -49.42 10.80
C MET A 3 -34.85 -49.46 9.33
N ARG A 4 -33.76 -48.73 9.02
CA ARG A 4 -32.50 -49.24 8.38
C ARG A 4 -31.50 -48.05 8.26
N ARG A 5 -30.41 -47.91 9.03
CA ARG A 5 -29.11 -48.65 9.16
C ARG A 5 -28.22 -48.67 7.89
N SER A 6 -27.09 -47.94 7.94
CA SER A 6 -25.71 -48.48 7.98
C SER A 6 -24.66 -47.84 7.04
N GLY A 7 -23.43 -47.72 7.58
CA GLY A 7 -22.13 -47.63 6.90
C GLY A 7 -21.27 -46.46 7.42
N VAL A 8 -20.50 -46.53 8.53
CA VAL A 8 -19.23 -47.25 8.82
C VAL A 8 -18.20 -47.25 7.67
N GLY A 9 -17.03 -46.65 7.92
CA GLY A 9 -15.83 -46.79 7.07
C GLY A 9 -14.65 -45.94 7.55
N THR A 10 -13.90 -46.46 8.51
CA THR A 10 -12.65 -45.96 9.13
C THR A 10 -11.45 -46.01 8.16
N ALA A 11 -10.50 -45.07 8.22
CA ALA A 11 -9.07 -45.36 8.02
C ALA A 11 -8.15 -44.22 8.51
N ILE A 12 -7.27 -44.57 9.45
CA ILE A 12 -6.13 -43.81 9.97
C ILE A 12 -4.89 -44.19 9.16
N VAL A 13 -4.13 -43.22 8.64
CA VAL A 13 -2.71 -43.34 8.22
C VAL A 13 -2.15 -41.92 8.12
N ALA A 14 -0.91 -41.54 8.44
CA ALA A 14 0.14 -41.92 9.38
C ALA A 14 1.17 -40.77 9.31
N LEU A 15 1.89 -40.53 10.40
CA LEU A 15 2.96 -39.53 10.51
C LEU A 15 4.09 -39.75 9.49
N ALA A 16 4.67 -38.65 8.99
CA ALA A 16 6.07 -38.61 8.58
C ALA A 16 6.71 -37.28 9.05
N VAL A 17 7.39 -37.36 10.19
CA VAL A 17 8.31 -36.35 10.70
C VAL A 17 9.63 -36.50 9.94
N LEU A 18 10.04 -35.49 9.17
CA LEU A 18 11.38 -35.41 8.60
C LEU A 18 12.21 -34.43 9.44
N ALA A 19 12.92 -35.03 10.39
CA ALA A 19 13.90 -34.43 11.25
C ALA A 19 15.27 -34.34 10.55
N LEU A 20 15.90 -33.17 10.70
CA LEU A 20 17.33 -32.87 10.75
C LEU A 20 18.29 -33.43 9.67
N SER A 21 18.89 -32.51 8.90
CA SER A 21 20.34 -32.54 8.69
C SER A 21 20.93 -31.12 8.77
N ALA A 22 21.47 -30.81 9.95
CA ALA A 22 22.34 -29.67 10.16
C ALA A 22 23.68 -29.94 9.47
N CYS A 23 24.03 -29.14 8.45
CA CYS A 23 25.42 -29.01 8.04
C CYS A 23 26.10 -27.96 8.91
N THR A 24 26.62 -28.39 10.06
CA THR A 24 27.69 -27.70 10.77
C THR A 24 29.00 -27.99 10.04
N TRP A 25 29.46 -27.07 9.19
CA TRP A 25 30.82 -27.11 8.65
C TRP A 25 31.63 -25.92 9.17
N SER A 26 32.43 -26.25 10.19
CA SER A 26 33.70 -25.69 10.64
C SER A 26 33.99 -24.20 10.43
N ALA A 27 34.01 -23.51 11.57
CA ALA A 27 34.65 -22.23 11.80
C ALA A 27 36.14 -22.27 11.39
N GLN A 28 36.56 -21.27 10.61
CA GLN A 28 37.95 -20.84 10.51
C GLN A 28 38.03 -19.42 11.10
N THR A 29 38.88 -19.23 12.10
CA THR A 29 39.24 -17.93 12.68
C THR A 29 40.78 -17.88 12.71
N PRO A 30 41.42 -16.70 12.61
CA PRO A 30 41.55 -15.89 11.40
C PRO A 30 43.03 -15.63 11.08
N THR A 31 43.39 -15.48 9.81
CA THR A 31 44.67 -14.86 9.42
C THR A 31 44.44 -13.35 9.32
N PRO A 32 45.16 -12.49 10.06
CA PRO A 32 45.10 -11.05 9.84
C PRO A 32 46.18 -10.61 8.84
N PRO A 33 45.80 -10.06 7.68
CA PRO A 33 46.69 -9.13 7.00
C PRO A 33 46.03 -7.76 6.75
N ALA A 34 46.87 -6.74 6.97
CA ALA A 34 46.80 -5.36 6.52
C ALA A 34 45.62 -4.49 7.00
N SER A 35 45.97 -3.56 7.89
CA SER A 35 45.21 -2.36 8.22
C SER A 35 44.74 -1.65 6.94
N PRO A 36 43.43 -1.41 6.73
CA PRO A 36 43.01 -0.46 5.74
C PRO A 36 43.40 0.95 6.21
N SER A 37 44.13 1.69 5.36
CA SER A 37 44.27 3.13 5.53
C SER A 37 42.87 3.74 5.50
N VAL A 38 42.50 4.41 6.59
CA VAL A 38 41.25 5.15 6.69
C VAL A 38 41.37 6.34 5.75
N SER A 39 40.86 6.20 4.53
CA SER A 39 40.63 7.33 3.66
C SER A 39 39.51 8.15 4.30
N SER A 40 39.87 9.32 4.82
CA SER A 40 38.92 10.27 5.40
C SER A 40 37.92 10.69 4.32
N ALA A 41 36.77 10.04 4.28
CA ALA A 41 35.66 10.46 3.44
C ALA A 41 35.23 11.85 3.92
N SER A 42 35.51 12.86 3.08
CA SER A 42 34.93 14.19 3.24
C SER A 42 33.41 14.03 3.37
N PRO A 43 32.74 14.69 4.34
CA PRO A 43 31.29 14.73 4.35
C PRO A 43 30.83 15.31 3.01
N GLY A 44 30.17 14.48 2.20
CA GLY A 44 29.49 14.93 0.99
C GLY A 44 28.43 15.97 1.36
N PRO A 45 28.05 16.86 0.43
CA PRO A 45 27.03 17.86 0.71
C PRO A 45 25.77 17.17 1.23
N SER A 46 25.36 17.55 2.44
CA SER A 46 24.05 17.19 2.98
C SER A 46 23.02 17.74 2.01
N LEU A 47 22.33 16.84 1.29
CA LEU A 47 21.11 17.17 0.56
C LEU A 47 20.07 17.50 1.63
N THR A 48 20.07 18.75 2.07
CA THR A 48 18.94 19.30 2.81
C THR A 48 17.75 19.15 1.87
N PRO A 49 16.70 18.38 2.21
CA PRO A 49 15.54 18.27 1.36
C PRO A 49 15.00 19.69 1.17
N THR A 50 15.03 20.17 -0.07
CA THR A 50 14.29 21.38 -0.45
C THR A 50 12.86 21.16 0.01
N PRO A 51 12.22 22.10 0.72
CA PRO A 51 10.83 21.96 1.08
C PRO A 51 10.04 21.84 -0.22
N THR A 52 9.64 20.60 -0.55
CA THR A 52 8.57 20.34 -1.50
C THR A 52 7.42 21.21 -1.05
N ALA A 53 6.86 22.03 -1.94
CA ALA A 53 5.64 22.78 -1.65
C ALA A 53 4.70 21.85 -0.88
N SER A 54 4.27 22.27 0.32
CA SER A 54 3.53 21.41 1.24
C SER A 54 2.33 20.84 0.51
N LEU A 55 2.39 19.55 0.17
CA LEU A 55 1.31 18.90 -0.54
C LEU A 55 0.07 18.97 0.35
N ALA A 56 -0.97 19.62 -0.14
CA ALA A 56 -2.25 19.81 0.54
C ALA A 56 -3.38 19.24 -0.34
N CYS A 57 -4.53 18.95 0.26
CA CYS A 57 -5.62 18.27 -0.45
C CYS A 57 -6.17 19.06 -1.65
N ASP A 58 -6.20 20.38 -1.56
CA ASP A 58 -6.57 21.28 -2.66
C ASP A 58 -5.53 21.31 -3.79
N THR A 59 -4.25 21.11 -3.48
CA THR A 59 -3.15 21.00 -4.46
C THR A 59 -2.94 19.59 -4.98
N LEU A 60 -3.52 18.57 -4.35
CA LEU A 60 -3.43 17.17 -4.77
C LEU A 60 -4.23 16.93 -6.06
N VAL A 61 -5.34 17.66 -6.19
CA VAL A 61 -6.27 17.58 -7.33
C VAL A 61 -6.09 18.76 -8.28
N THR A 62 -6.44 18.56 -9.56
CA THR A 62 -6.44 19.66 -10.52
C THR A 62 -7.47 20.74 -10.13
N PRO A 63 -7.24 22.02 -10.49
CA PRO A 63 -8.23 23.08 -10.23
C PRO A 63 -9.60 22.76 -10.82
N THR A 64 -9.64 22.09 -11.99
CA THR A 64 -10.87 21.65 -12.64
C THR A 64 -11.59 20.59 -11.80
N ALA A 65 -10.88 19.59 -11.28
CA ALA A 65 -11.46 18.56 -10.42
C ALA A 65 -11.98 19.16 -9.11
N LEU A 66 -11.20 20.04 -8.46
CA LEU A 66 -11.63 20.73 -7.25
C LEU A 66 -12.88 21.58 -7.49
N SER A 67 -12.96 22.27 -8.63
CA SER A 67 -14.16 23.01 -9.02
C SER A 67 -15.37 22.10 -9.23
N ARG A 68 -15.20 20.92 -9.85
CA ARG A 68 -16.30 19.95 -10.01
C ARG A 68 -16.79 19.44 -8.65
N LEU A 69 -15.87 19.04 -7.78
CA LEU A 69 -16.17 18.57 -6.42
C LEU A 69 -16.98 19.62 -5.62
N THR A 70 -16.49 20.86 -5.61
CA THR A 70 -17.14 21.94 -4.86
C THR A 70 -18.48 22.36 -5.47
N SER A 71 -18.57 22.48 -6.80
CA SER A 71 -19.83 22.80 -7.49
C SER A 71 -20.88 21.69 -7.39
N GLY A 72 -20.44 20.43 -7.25
CA GLY A 72 -21.30 19.29 -7.01
C GLY A 72 -21.85 19.22 -5.58
N GLY A 73 -21.39 20.08 -4.67
CA GLY A 73 -21.83 20.11 -3.27
C GLY A 73 -21.06 19.18 -2.34
N SER A 74 -19.94 18.60 -2.78
CA SER A 74 -19.04 17.89 -1.86
C SER A 74 -18.23 18.87 -1.01
N VAL A 75 -17.96 18.48 0.22
CA VAL A 75 -17.19 19.25 1.20
C VAL A 75 -15.97 18.45 1.62
N PHE A 76 -14.87 19.15 1.90
CA PHE A 76 -13.67 18.49 2.43
C PHE A 76 -13.96 17.91 3.82
N THR A 77 -13.59 16.65 4.03
CA THR A 77 -13.79 15.97 5.31
C THR A 77 -12.59 16.21 6.22
N GLU A 78 -12.70 17.19 7.12
CA GLU A 78 -11.71 17.43 8.16
C GLU A 78 -11.53 16.21 9.07
N GLY A 79 -10.29 15.95 9.51
CA GLY A 79 -9.98 14.85 10.40
C GLY A 79 -9.96 13.45 9.77
N PHE A 80 -10.31 13.31 8.47
CA PHE A 80 -10.30 12.01 7.78
C PHE A 80 -8.98 11.24 7.93
N ALA A 81 -7.86 11.91 7.67
CA ALA A 81 -6.53 11.32 7.78
C ALA A 81 -6.20 10.85 9.21
N THR A 82 -6.58 11.64 10.22
CA THR A 82 -6.39 11.28 11.64
C THR A 82 -7.20 10.03 11.98
N ARG A 83 -8.49 10.01 11.60
CA ARG A 83 -9.37 8.87 11.81
C ARG A 83 -8.81 7.58 11.20
N MET A 84 -8.31 7.63 9.95
CA MET A 84 -7.73 6.45 9.29
C MET A 84 -6.54 5.87 10.05
N ARG A 85 -5.70 6.72 10.68
CA ARG A 85 -4.62 6.24 11.56
C ARG A 85 -5.15 5.60 12.84
N GLU A 86 -6.10 6.27 13.52
CA GLU A 86 -6.65 5.81 14.79
C GLU A 86 -7.40 4.48 14.66
N GLU A 87 -8.08 4.27 13.54
CA GLU A 87 -8.79 3.03 13.22
C GLU A 87 -7.87 1.91 12.71
N GLY A 88 -6.57 2.19 12.48
CA GLY A 88 -5.64 1.24 11.89
C GLY A 88 -6.00 0.85 10.45
N ASN A 89 -6.66 1.75 9.71
CA ASN A 89 -7.06 1.53 8.33
C ASN A 89 -5.83 1.42 7.42
N GLU A 90 -5.86 0.55 6.41
CA GLU A 90 -4.71 0.36 5.52
C GLU A 90 -4.28 1.62 4.75
N LEU A 91 -5.19 2.58 4.53
CA LEU A 91 -4.89 3.84 3.87
C LEU A 91 -4.01 4.76 4.74
N ALA A 92 -3.89 4.49 6.04
CA ALA A 92 -2.94 5.16 6.92
C ALA A 92 -1.48 5.02 6.43
N ALA A 93 -1.18 3.97 5.66
CA ALA A 93 0.14 3.78 5.06
C ALA A 93 0.59 4.96 4.18
N PHE A 94 -0.33 5.69 3.53
CA PHE A 94 0.04 6.90 2.79
C PHE A 94 0.61 7.97 3.71
N LEU A 95 0.05 8.09 4.90
CA LEU A 95 0.43 9.10 5.86
C LEU A 95 1.74 8.73 6.59
N ASP A 96 1.94 7.44 6.85
CA ASP A 96 3.14 6.92 7.52
C ASP A 96 4.37 6.94 6.61
N LEU A 97 4.15 6.96 5.29
CA LEU A 97 5.19 7.05 4.27
C LEU A 97 5.48 8.49 3.84
N GLY A 98 4.99 9.48 4.59
CA GLY A 98 5.26 10.91 4.36
C GLY A 98 4.37 11.54 3.28
N GLY A 99 3.22 10.93 3.01
CA GLY A 99 2.24 11.39 2.05
C GLY A 99 1.03 12.08 2.66
N ILE A 100 -0.05 12.12 1.88
CA ILE A 100 -1.33 12.74 2.20
C ILE A 100 -2.49 11.80 1.85
N LEU A 101 -3.57 11.94 2.58
CA LEU A 101 -4.83 11.24 2.36
C LEU A 101 -5.98 12.24 2.50
N CYS A 102 -6.81 12.35 1.46
CA CYS A 102 -7.83 13.37 1.32
C CYS A 102 -9.19 12.72 1.07
N GLN A 103 -10.25 13.31 1.65
CA GLN A 103 -11.62 12.93 1.37
C GLN A 103 -12.48 14.17 1.13
N TRP A 104 -13.35 14.08 0.12
CA TRP A 104 -14.48 15.00 -0.08
C TRP A 104 -15.76 14.19 -0.04
N GLY A 105 -16.64 14.48 0.92
CA GLY A 105 -17.92 13.79 1.10
C GLY A 105 -19.11 14.67 0.69
N TYR A 106 -20.21 14.04 0.28
CA TYR A 106 -21.48 14.74 0.04
C TYR A 106 -22.35 14.65 1.30
N PRO A 107 -22.72 15.76 1.97
CA PRO A 107 -23.36 15.72 3.30
C PRO A 107 -24.63 14.86 3.42
N GLU A 108 -25.38 14.73 2.33
CA GLU A 108 -26.66 14.01 2.29
C GLU A 108 -26.53 12.55 1.78
N SER A 109 -25.31 12.01 1.67
CA SER A 109 -25.08 10.64 1.19
C SER A 109 -23.74 10.05 1.67
N ASP A 110 -23.59 8.73 1.54
CA ASP A 110 -22.30 8.06 1.79
C ASP A 110 -21.30 8.21 0.63
N ALA A 111 -21.67 8.94 -0.43
CA ALA A 111 -20.79 9.18 -1.56
C ALA A 111 -19.60 10.03 -1.13
N SER A 112 -18.39 9.61 -1.51
CA SER A 112 -17.18 10.39 -1.28
C SER A 112 -16.13 10.12 -2.33
N VAL A 113 -15.25 11.09 -2.52
CA VAL A 113 -14.01 10.93 -3.27
C VAL A 113 -12.88 10.84 -2.27
N VAL A 114 -12.13 9.73 -2.30
CA VAL A 114 -10.96 9.52 -1.45
C VAL A 114 -9.74 9.35 -2.33
N LEU A 115 -8.72 10.18 -2.09
CA LEU A 115 -7.46 10.18 -2.82
C LEU A 115 -6.27 10.09 -1.85
N GLY A 116 -5.33 9.21 -2.16
CA GLY A 116 -4.08 9.07 -1.41
C GLY A 116 -2.87 9.29 -2.32
N TYR A 117 -1.83 9.93 -1.81
CA TYR A 117 -0.54 10.02 -2.46
C TYR A 117 0.57 9.91 -1.43
N SER A 118 1.65 9.22 -1.76
CA SER A 118 2.88 9.29 -0.98
C SER A 118 4.10 9.06 -1.87
N PRO A 119 5.24 9.71 -1.57
CA PRO A 119 6.51 9.22 -2.04
C PRO A 119 6.78 7.83 -1.45
N ILE A 120 7.44 6.96 -2.22
CA ILE A 120 7.89 5.64 -1.75
C ILE A 120 9.20 5.23 -2.41
N THR A 121 10.02 4.51 -1.65
CA THR A 121 11.18 3.77 -2.16
C THR A 121 10.75 2.48 -2.84
N ALA A 122 11.66 1.86 -3.60
CA ALA A 122 11.41 0.55 -4.20
C ALA A 122 11.11 -0.55 -3.15
N ALA A 123 11.77 -0.49 -1.99
CA ALA A 123 11.53 -1.43 -0.90
C ALA A 123 10.13 -1.26 -0.28
N GLN A 124 9.71 -0.01 -0.05
CA GLN A 124 8.35 0.29 0.42
C GLN A 124 7.30 -0.10 -0.61
N ALA A 125 7.55 0.13 -1.90
CA ALA A 125 6.68 -0.31 -2.98
C ALA A 125 6.49 -1.83 -2.95
N MET A 126 7.58 -2.59 -2.83
CA MET A 126 7.54 -4.05 -2.75
C MET A 126 6.74 -4.53 -1.53
N ALA A 127 6.94 -3.92 -0.36
CA ALA A 127 6.19 -4.27 0.86
C ALA A 127 4.67 -4.02 0.68
N GLN A 128 4.28 -2.89 0.10
CA GLN A 128 2.87 -2.60 -0.16
C GLN A 128 2.26 -3.54 -1.20
N LYS A 129 2.98 -3.88 -2.27
CA LYS A 129 2.53 -4.86 -3.28
C LYS A 129 2.36 -6.26 -2.68
N GLN A 130 3.25 -6.68 -1.77
CA GLN A 130 3.12 -7.94 -1.04
C GLN A 130 1.87 -7.94 -0.16
N ARG A 131 1.61 -6.84 0.57
CA ARG A 131 0.35 -6.66 1.33
C ARG A 131 -0.87 -6.79 0.42
N LEU A 132 -0.91 -6.04 -0.68
CA LEU A 132 -2.03 -6.06 -1.63
C LEU A 132 -2.24 -7.47 -2.21
N THR A 133 -1.17 -8.20 -2.52
CA THR A 133 -1.26 -9.59 -2.96
C THR A 133 -1.89 -10.48 -1.90
N ALA A 134 -1.48 -10.35 -0.64
CA ALA A 134 -2.04 -11.11 0.48
C ALA A 134 -3.53 -10.80 0.74
N GLU A 135 -3.95 -9.57 0.42
CA GLU A 135 -5.34 -9.11 0.50
C GLU A 135 -6.19 -9.49 -0.73
N GLY A 136 -5.60 -10.15 -1.74
CA GLY A 136 -6.31 -10.60 -2.94
C GLY A 136 -6.46 -9.55 -4.05
N TRP A 137 -5.66 -8.49 -4.02
CA TRP A 137 -5.59 -7.53 -5.13
C TRP A 137 -4.84 -8.11 -6.32
N VAL A 138 -5.21 -7.62 -7.51
CA VAL A 138 -4.64 -8.06 -8.79
C VAL A 138 -3.92 -6.90 -9.46
N ALA A 139 -2.68 -7.16 -9.86
CA ALA A 139 -1.85 -6.21 -10.58
C ALA A 139 -2.07 -6.24 -12.10
N LYS A 140 -1.96 -5.07 -12.72
CA LYS A 140 -1.82 -4.88 -14.16
C LYS A 140 -0.66 -3.92 -14.42
N VAL A 141 0.33 -4.39 -15.17
CA VAL A 141 1.50 -3.59 -15.56
C VAL A 141 1.23 -2.92 -16.90
N ALA A 142 1.42 -1.61 -16.96
CA ALA A 142 1.35 -0.82 -18.18
C ALA A 142 2.71 -0.79 -18.91
N PRO A 143 2.74 -0.47 -20.22
CA PRO A 143 4.00 -0.41 -20.98
C PRO A 143 5.03 0.60 -20.46
N ASP A 144 4.58 1.63 -19.73
CA ASP A 144 5.43 2.64 -19.10
C ASP A 144 6.04 2.18 -17.76
N GLY A 145 5.79 0.93 -17.36
CA GLY A 145 6.26 0.34 -16.11
C GLY A 145 5.45 0.73 -14.87
N SER A 146 4.37 1.51 -15.03
CA SER A 146 3.42 1.73 -13.94
C SER A 146 2.58 0.47 -13.69
N GLU A 147 2.15 0.28 -12.45
CA GLU A 147 1.39 -0.90 -12.05
C GLU A 147 0.14 -0.49 -11.31
N SER A 148 -1.02 -0.79 -11.88
CA SER A 148 -2.33 -0.58 -11.26
C SER A 148 -2.78 -1.84 -10.54
N TRP A 149 -3.28 -1.70 -9.31
CA TRP A 149 -3.82 -2.79 -8.50
C TRP A 149 -5.29 -2.55 -8.23
N THR A 150 -6.12 -3.53 -8.57
CA THR A 150 -7.58 -3.51 -8.37
C THR A 150 -8.04 -4.72 -7.56
N THR A 151 -9.22 -4.65 -6.96
CA THR A 151 -9.82 -5.76 -6.21
C THR A 151 -11.27 -5.98 -6.63
N THR A 152 -11.75 -7.22 -6.53
CA THR A 152 -13.17 -7.55 -6.73
C THR A 152 -13.98 -7.43 -5.43
N ASN A 153 -13.32 -7.21 -4.28
CA ASN A 153 -13.97 -7.00 -2.99
C ASN A 153 -14.45 -5.54 -2.87
N THR A 154 -15.39 -5.14 -3.72
CA THR A 154 -15.95 -3.77 -3.74
C THR A 154 -16.83 -3.49 -2.52
N GLU A 155 -17.39 -4.51 -1.87
CA GLU A 155 -18.20 -4.36 -0.65
C GLU A 155 -17.40 -3.72 0.50
N LYS A 156 -16.10 -4.07 0.64
CA LYS A 156 -15.19 -3.41 1.59
C LYS A 156 -15.09 -1.89 1.34
N TYR A 157 -15.34 -1.46 0.11
CA TYR A 157 -15.21 -0.08 -0.36
C TYR A 157 -16.56 0.53 -0.73
N LEU A 158 -17.65 0.12 -0.07
CA LEU A 158 -18.99 0.68 -0.26
C LEU A 158 -19.48 0.58 -1.72
N GLY A 159 -19.09 -0.47 -2.43
CA GLY A 159 -19.43 -0.71 -3.83
C GLY A 159 -18.55 0.02 -4.83
N ASN A 160 -17.55 0.79 -4.39
CA ASN A 160 -16.60 1.45 -5.29
C ASN A 160 -15.55 0.47 -5.83
N GLU A 161 -14.89 0.87 -6.93
CA GLU A 161 -13.79 0.15 -7.58
C GLU A 161 -12.46 0.84 -7.27
N PRO A 162 -11.85 0.57 -6.10
CA PRO A 162 -10.64 1.25 -5.70
C PRO A 162 -9.45 0.77 -6.52
N VAL A 163 -8.48 1.66 -6.65
CA VAL A 163 -7.25 1.39 -7.38
C VAL A 163 -6.05 1.99 -6.67
N TYR A 164 -4.99 1.19 -6.57
CA TYR A 164 -3.65 1.70 -6.28
C TYR A 164 -2.86 1.80 -7.57
N VAL A 165 -2.06 2.85 -7.76
CA VAL A 165 -1.13 2.98 -8.88
C VAL A 165 0.27 3.19 -8.35
N PHE A 166 1.17 2.27 -8.66
CA PHE A 166 2.59 2.39 -8.34
C PHE A 166 3.36 2.95 -9.54
N ARG A 167 4.23 3.92 -9.27
CA ARG A 167 5.21 4.47 -10.20
C ARG A 167 6.58 4.54 -9.53
N PRO A 168 7.68 4.67 -10.28
CA PRO A 168 8.98 4.95 -9.66
C PRO A 168 8.90 6.17 -8.74
N GLY A 169 9.22 5.99 -7.46
CA GLY A 169 9.29 7.06 -6.46
C GLY A 169 7.97 7.46 -5.78
N ASN A 170 6.81 6.99 -6.25
CA ASN A 170 5.52 7.33 -5.63
C ASN A 170 4.43 6.28 -5.88
N TRP A 171 3.37 6.35 -5.09
CA TRP A 171 2.13 5.62 -5.33
C TRP A 171 0.92 6.50 -5.03
N ARG A 172 -0.19 6.12 -5.64
CA ARG A 172 -1.48 6.81 -5.54
C ARG A 172 -2.57 5.81 -5.21
N PHE A 173 -3.60 6.30 -4.53
CA PHE A 173 -4.85 5.59 -4.32
C PHE A 173 -6.01 6.46 -4.76
N ALA A 174 -7.00 5.84 -5.39
CA ALA A 174 -8.31 6.44 -5.58
C ALA A 174 -9.38 5.40 -5.19
N LEU A 175 -10.39 5.83 -4.43
CA LEU A 175 -11.53 4.97 -4.08
C LEU A 175 -12.35 4.58 -5.31
N ASP A 176 -12.39 5.44 -6.31
CA ASP A 176 -12.95 5.19 -7.64
C ASP A 176 -11.84 5.41 -8.67
N GLY A 177 -11.60 4.41 -9.53
CA GLY A 177 -10.55 4.48 -10.54
C GLY A 177 -10.65 5.64 -11.53
N SER A 178 -11.85 6.19 -11.75
CA SER A 178 -12.05 7.39 -12.58
C SER A 178 -11.39 8.63 -11.97
N ALA A 179 -11.28 8.70 -10.63
CA ALA A 179 -10.68 9.83 -9.92
C ALA A 179 -9.14 9.86 -10.00
N LEU A 180 -8.49 8.83 -10.57
CA LEU A 180 -7.05 8.88 -10.86
C LEU A 180 -6.68 10.00 -11.82
N ALA A 181 -7.58 10.38 -12.73
CA ALA A 181 -7.38 11.47 -13.67
C ALA A 181 -7.41 12.85 -13.01
N ASP A 182 -7.84 12.93 -11.74
CA ASP A 182 -8.03 14.19 -11.04
C ASP A 182 -6.78 14.65 -10.30
N PHE A 183 -5.74 13.81 -10.17
CA PHE A 183 -4.46 14.20 -9.57
C PHE A 183 -3.75 15.29 -10.38
N ALA A 184 -3.20 16.29 -9.70
CA ALA A 184 -2.38 17.37 -10.29
C ALA A 184 -0.88 17.03 -10.43
N LEU A 185 -0.47 15.85 -9.97
CA LEU A 185 0.92 15.39 -9.84
C LEU A 185 1.40 14.50 -10.99
#